data_AF-A0A1Y6D3I5-F1
#
_entry.id   AF-A0A1Y6D3I5-F1
#
_cell.length_a   1.000
_cell.length_b   1.000
_cell.length_c   1.000
_cell.angle_alpha   90.00
_cell.angle_beta   90.00
_cell.angle_gamma   90.00
#
_symmetry.space_group_name_H-M   'P 1'
#
loop_
_entity.id
_entity.type
_entity.pdbx_description
1 polymer ?
#
loop_
_entity_poly.entity_id
_entity_poly.type
_entity_poly.pdbx_seq_one_letter_code
_entity_poly.pdbx_strand_id
1 'polypeptide(L)'
;MLPRISAAKAPPPPQESQHGAALAVVRDRALGASTLDLSLPEFSERLERLARQEIVCVVSISHTAFERWHRGTVQRIRHGEGRFEILGDNFALYLREDNIGTIRLIDDRADPEAGPAIELHNRAGHLLARLQGEPESGANARWRGVMGGRGPQAAGR
;
A
#
# COMPACT_ATOMS: atom_id res chain seq x y z
N MET A 1 53.34 -22.59 34.98
CA MET A 1 52.01 -22.35 35.62
C MET A 1 51.53 -20.99 35.17
N LEU A 2 50.54 -20.95 34.28
CA LEU A 2 49.95 -19.71 33.73
C LEU A 2 48.47 -19.63 34.17
N PRO A 3 47.94 -18.45 34.50
CA PRO A 3 46.60 -18.31 35.03
C PRO A 3 45.51 -18.52 33.95
N ARG A 4 44.41 -19.17 34.36
CA ARG A 4 43.19 -19.40 33.58
C ARG A 4 42.43 -18.07 33.41
N ILE A 5 42.22 -17.66 32.16
CA ILE A 5 41.34 -16.53 31.81
C ILE A 5 39.91 -17.08 31.70
N SER A 6 39.01 -16.59 32.55
CA SER A 6 37.58 -16.91 32.51
C SER A 6 36.91 -16.27 31.28
N ALA A 7 36.06 -17.03 30.61
CA ALA A 7 35.24 -16.57 29.49
C ALA A 7 34.20 -15.55 29.97
N ALA A 8 34.15 -14.40 29.32
CA ALA A 8 33.14 -13.38 29.53
C ALA A 8 31.77 -13.85 28.99
N LYS A 9 30.74 -13.71 29.81
CA LYS A 9 29.33 -14.00 29.49
C LYS A 9 28.84 -13.00 28.43
N ALA A 10 28.38 -13.48 27.28
CA ALA A 10 27.81 -12.64 26.23
C ALA A 10 26.50 -11.97 26.71
N PRO A 11 26.24 -10.70 26.32
CA PRO A 11 24.99 -10.02 26.65
C PRO A 11 23.81 -10.62 25.85
N PRO A 12 22.59 -10.63 26.41
CA PRO A 12 21.40 -11.08 25.69
C PRO A 12 21.08 -10.13 24.50
N PRO A 13 20.48 -10.65 23.42
CA PRO A 13 20.06 -9.81 22.30
C PRO A 13 18.95 -8.83 22.73
N PRO A 14 18.89 -7.63 22.14
CA PRO A 14 17.83 -6.66 22.42
C PRO A 14 16.48 -7.23 21.97
N GLN A 15 15.51 -7.20 22.89
CA GLN A 15 14.11 -7.46 22.59
C GLN A 15 13.50 -6.19 22.00
N GLU A 16 13.26 -6.17 20.69
CA GLU A 16 12.45 -5.11 20.08
C GLU A 16 10.97 -5.44 20.26
N SER A 17 10.38 -4.67 21.18
CA SER A 17 8.98 -4.63 21.52
C SER A 17 8.09 -4.31 20.31
N GLN A 18 7.07 -5.14 20.14
CA GLN A 18 5.87 -4.86 19.38
C GLN A 18 5.24 -3.55 19.88
N HIS A 19 5.23 -2.48 19.08
CA HIS A 19 4.31 -1.35 19.25
C HIS A 19 3.69 -1.01 17.90
N GLY A 20 2.37 -1.18 17.81
CA GLY A 20 1.57 -0.98 16.61
C GLY A 20 1.70 0.43 16.05
N ALA A 21 1.83 0.51 14.72
CA ALA A 21 1.80 1.76 13.99
C ALA A 21 0.41 2.41 14.17
N ALA A 22 0.38 3.56 14.84
CA ALA A 22 -0.78 4.43 14.87
C ALA A 22 -0.93 5.11 13.51
N LEU A 23 -2.00 4.78 12.77
CA LEU A 23 -2.41 5.44 11.54
C LEU A 23 -2.73 6.92 11.82
N ALA A 24 -1.91 7.83 11.30
CA ALA A 24 -2.19 9.26 11.31
C ALA A 24 -3.13 9.60 10.14
N VAL A 25 -4.41 9.84 10.42
CA VAL A 25 -5.34 10.43 9.44
C VAL A 25 -5.13 11.94 9.47
N VAL A 26 -4.42 12.49 8.48
CA VAL A 26 -4.35 13.94 8.30
C VAL A 26 -5.60 14.38 7.56
N ARG A 27 -6.49 15.08 8.28
CA ARG A 27 -7.65 15.74 7.68
C ARG A 27 -7.26 17.16 7.29
N ASP A 28 -6.98 17.39 6.02
CA ASP A 28 -6.90 18.76 5.53
C ASP A 28 -8.33 19.33 5.46
N ARG A 29 -8.59 20.35 6.27
CA ARG A 29 -9.94 20.90 6.49
C ARG A 29 -10.37 21.81 5.34
N ALA A 30 -9.51 22.07 4.35
CA ALA A 30 -9.78 23.04 3.30
C ALA A 30 -10.51 22.47 2.08
N LEU A 31 -10.41 21.17 1.76
CA LEU A 31 -10.83 20.67 0.43
C LEU A 31 -11.34 19.22 0.44
N GLY A 32 -12.27 18.83 1.33
CA GLY A 32 -13.12 17.63 1.20
C GLY A 32 -12.47 16.23 1.12
N ALA A 33 -11.17 16.13 0.81
CA ALA A 33 -10.43 14.91 0.60
C ALA A 33 -9.78 14.50 1.92
N SER A 34 -9.86 13.21 2.24
CA SER A 34 -9.13 12.63 3.36
C SER A 34 -7.98 11.77 2.85
N THR A 35 -6.82 11.91 3.49
CA THR A 35 -5.64 11.10 3.18
C THR A 35 -5.32 10.20 4.36
N LEU A 36 -4.99 8.94 4.06
CA LEU A 36 -4.53 7.96 5.02
C LEU A 36 -3.24 7.32 4.48
N ASP A 37 -2.14 7.47 5.22
CA ASP A 37 -0.91 6.76 4.91
C ASP A 37 -1.11 5.26 5.21
N LEU A 38 -0.68 4.39 4.29
CA LEU A 38 -0.73 2.94 4.41
C LEU A 38 0.69 2.40 4.55
N SER A 39 0.85 1.39 5.40
CA SER A 39 2.04 0.54 5.35
C SER A 39 2.02 -0.37 4.13
N LEU A 40 3.18 -0.86 3.71
CA LEU A 40 3.29 -1.81 2.60
C LEU A 40 2.47 -3.11 2.83
N PRO A 41 2.43 -3.70 4.06
CA PRO A 41 1.54 -4.83 4.35
C PRO A 41 0.05 -4.50 4.20
N GLU A 42 -0.43 -3.36 4.71
CA GLU A 42 -1.85 -2.96 4.56
C GLU A 42 -2.22 -2.72 3.10
N PHE A 43 -1.31 -2.12 2.33
CA PHE A 43 -1.48 -1.98 0.90
C PHE A 43 -1.57 -3.33 0.20
N SER A 44 -0.68 -4.27 0.53
CA SER A 44 -0.66 -5.61 -0.04
C SER A 44 -1.95 -6.36 0.28
N GLU A 45 -2.43 -6.34 1.53
CA GLU A 45 -3.69 -6.95 1.95
C GLU A 45 -4.87 -6.43 1.12
N ARG A 46 -4.93 -5.12 0.88
CA ARG A 46 -5.96 -4.49 0.04
C ARG A 46 -5.89 -4.98 -1.40
N LEU A 47 -4.69 -5.03 -1.99
CA LEU A 47 -4.51 -5.55 -3.34
C LEU A 47 -4.90 -7.03 -3.46
N GLU A 48 -4.59 -7.85 -2.46
CA GLU A 48 -4.99 -9.25 -2.45
C GLU A 48 -6.52 -9.40 -2.35
N ARG A 49 -7.19 -8.53 -1.58
CA ARG A 49 -8.66 -8.48 -1.51
C ARG A 49 -9.27 -8.07 -2.86
N LEU A 50 -8.63 -7.17 -3.61
CA LEU A 50 -9.04 -6.84 -4.97
C LEU A 50 -8.89 -8.04 -5.90
N ALA A 51 -7.75 -8.75 -5.80
CA ALA A 51 -7.47 -9.91 -6.62
C ALA A 51 -8.48 -11.04 -6.40
N ARG A 52 -8.79 -11.35 -5.13
CA ARG A 52 -9.81 -12.36 -4.78
C ARG A 52 -11.22 -12.04 -5.29
N GLN A 53 -11.53 -10.77 -5.52
CA GLN A 53 -12.84 -10.32 -5.97
C GLN A 53 -12.87 -9.96 -7.46
N GLU A 54 -11.74 -10.13 -8.17
CA GLU A 54 -11.57 -9.78 -9.58
C GLU A 54 -12.08 -8.36 -9.90
N ILE A 55 -11.79 -7.41 -8.99
CA ILE A 55 -12.25 -6.03 -9.15
C ILE A 55 -11.36 -5.34 -10.18
N VAL A 56 -11.99 -4.83 -11.25
CA VAL A 56 -11.30 -4.04 -12.26
C VAL A 56 -10.84 -2.71 -11.66
N CYS A 57 -9.57 -2.41 -11.86
CA CYS A 57 -8.95 -1.15 -11.48
C CYS A 57 -8.28 -0.49 -12.68
N VAL A 58 -8.01 0.80 -12.51
CA VAL A 58 -7.20 1.61 -13.39
C VAL A 58 -5.90 1.93 -12.67
N VAL A 59 -4.78 1.65 -13.32
CA VAL A 59 -3.43 1.96 -12.86
C VAL A 59 -2.86 3.02 -13.78
N SER A 60 -2.58 4.21 -13.27
CA SER A 60 -1.78 5.21 -13.97
C SER A 60 -0.34 5.22 -13.47
N ILE A 61 0.60 5.28 -14.41
CA ILE A 61 2.03 5.41 -14.15
C ILE A 61 2.45 6.76 -14.70
N SER A 62 2.83 7.66 -13.80
CA SER A 62 3.22 9.03 -14.15
C SER A 62 4.75 9.12 -14.17
N HIS A 63 5.28 9.61 -15.28
CA HIS A 63 6.66 10.03 -15.43
C HIS A 63 6.67 11.49 -15.89
N THR A 64 7.78 12.21 -15.70
CA THR A 64 7.92 13.62 -16.12
C THR A 64 7.67 13.87 -17.60
N ALA A 65 7.72 12.83 -18.43
CA ALA A 65 7.58 12.90 -19.88
C ALA A 65 6.29 12.27 -20.42
N PHE A 66 5.60 11.45 -19.63
CA PHE A 66 4.41 10.74 -20.08
C PHE A 66 3.57 10.26 -18.89
N GLU A 67 2.29 10.05 -19.16
CA GLU A 67 1.40 9.30 -18.29
C GLU A 67 0.82 8.13 -19.10
N ARG A 68 0.82 6.93 -18.51
CA ARG A 68 0.20 5.75 -19.13
C ARG A 68 -0.84 5.17 -18.19
N TRP A 69 -1.98 4.82 -18.78
CA TRP A 69 -3.13 4.29 -18.08
C TRP A 69 -3.34 2.85 -18.51
N HIS A 70 -3.54 1.98 -17.53
CA HIS A 70 -3.81 0.56 -17.73
C HIS A 70 -5.09 0.19 -17.01
N ARG A 71 -5.96 -0.54 -17.68
CA ARG A 71 -7.20 -1.07 -17.10
C ARG A 71 -7.07 -2.58 -16.98
N GLY A 72 -7.36 -3.12 -15.80
CA GLY A 72 -7.24 -4.55 -15.58
C GLY A 72 -7.62 -4.99 -14.17
N THR A 73 -7.61 -6.30 -13.96
CA THR A 73 -7.77 -6.90 -12.64
C THR A 73 -6.41 -7.22 -12.04
N VAL A 74 -6.22 -6.98 -10.74
CA VAL A 74 -5.04 -7.49 -10.02
C VAL A 74 -5.17 -9.00 -9.93
N GLN A 75 -4.15 -9.74 -10.34
CA GLN A 75 -4.13 -11.20 -10.32
C GLN A 75 -3.23 -11.72 -9.20
N ARG A 76 -2.08 -11.08 -8.99
CA ARG A 76 -1.09 -11.52 -8.02
C ARG A 76 -0.24 -10.37 -7.52
N ILE A 77 0.13 -10.41 -6.24
CA ILE A 77 1.17 -9.55 -5.67
C ILE A 77 2.36 -10.44 -5.30
N ARG A 78 3.57 -9.91 -5.51
CA ARG A 78 4.82 -10.52 -5.03
C ARG A 78 5.64 -9.47 -4.34
N HIS A 79 6.25 -9.84 -3.23
CA HIS A 79 7.18 -8.99 -2.50
C HIS A 79 8.35 -9.86 -1.98
N GLY A 80 9.52 -9.26 -1.82
CA GLY A 80 10.75 -9.97 -1.46
C GLY A 80 11.93 -9.66 -2.40
N GLU A 81 13.15 -9.96 -1.94
CA GLU A 81 14.40 -9.66 -2.67
C GLU A 81 14.55 -8.18 -3.07
N GLY A 82 13.94 -7.26 -2.31
CA GLY A 82 13.94 -5.82 -2.60
C GLY A 82 13.04 -5.41 -3.76
N ARG A 83 12.10 -6.26 -4.19
CA ARG A 83 11.15 -5.99 -5.28
C ARG A 83 9.72 -6.14 -4.82
N PHE A 84 8.86 -5.25 -5.30
CA PHE A 84 7.42 -5.29 -5.13
C PHE A 84 6.75 -5.32 -6.51
N GLU A 85 6.01 -6.38 -6.80
CA GLU A 85 5.39 -6.63 -8.10
C GLU A 85 3.86 -6.70 -7.95
N ILE A 86 3.15 -5.95 -8.78
CA ILE A 86 1.70 -6.06 -8.94
C ILE A 86 1.44 -6.56 -10.35
N LEU A 87 0.96 -7.79 -10.45
CA LEU A 87 0.69 -8.47 -11.71
C LEU A 87 -0.82 -8.45 -11.94
N GLY A 88 -1.25 -7.77 -12.98
CA GLY A 88 -2.63 -7.78 -13.47
C GLY A 88 -2.78 -8.58 -14.76
N ASP A 89 -4.03 -8.70 -15.23
CA ASP A 89 -4.34 -9.35 -16.51
C ASP A 89 -3.78 -8.59 -17.73
N ASN A 90 -3.81 -7.26 -17.70
CA ASN A 90 -3.40 -6.37 -18.79
C ASN A 90 -2.29 -5.39 -18.39
N PHE A 91 -1.70 -5.57 -17.21
CA PHE A 91 -0.60 -4.74 -16.73
C PHE A 91 0.33 -5.50 -15.80
N ALA A 92 1.56 -5.03 -15.69
CA ALA A 92 2.48 -5.46 -14.66
C ALA A 92 3.26 -4.24 -14.17
N LEU A 93 3.25 -4.02 -12.85
CA LEU A 93 3.99 -2.94 -12.21
C LEU A 93 5.12 -3.55 -11.38
N TYR A 94 6.35 -3.20 -11.73
CA TYR A 94 7.56 -3.64 -11.05
C TYR A 94 8.19 -2.46 -10.33
N LEU A 95 8.24 -2.53 -9.01
CA LEU A 95 8.82 -1.51 -8.16
C LEU A 95 10.00 -2.10 -7.38
N ARG A 96 11.01 -1.27 -7.13
CA ARG A 96 12.00 -1.59 -6.10
C ARG A 96 11.43 -1.17 -4.75
N GLU A 97 11.45 -2.06 -3.77
CA GLU A 97 10.92 -1.77 -2.42
C GLU A 97 11.67 -0.60 -1.77
N ASP A 98 12.98 -0.51 -1.99
CA ASP A 98 13.80 0.58 -1.46
C ASP A 98 13.48 1.96 -2.05
N ASN A 99 12.81 2.01 -3.20
CA ASN A 99 12.38 3.25 -3.82
C ASN A 99 11.00 3.71 -3.35
N ILE A 100 10.18 2.83 -2.75
CA ILE A 100 8.85 3.20 -2.23
C ILE A 100 9.05 4.06 -0.97
N GLY A 101 8.51 5.27 -1.01
CA GLY A 101 8.58 6.25 0.09
C GLY A 101 7.30 6.24 0.90
N THR A 102 6.19 6.67 0.30
CA THR A 102 4.87 6.71 0.95
C THR A 102 3.82 6.04 0.10
N ILE A 103 2.85 5.40 0.75
CA ILE A 103 1.65 4.85 0.11
C ILE A 103 0.46 5.55 0.75
N ARG A 104 -0.39 6.18 -0.06
CA ARG A 104 -1.49 7.03 0.40
C ARG A 104 -2.80 6.55 -0.16
N LEU A 105 -3.76 6.30 0.71
CA LEU A 105 -5.16 6.23 0.33
C LEU A 105 -5.74 7.65 0.34
N ILE A 106 -6.19 8.12 -0.82
CA ILE A 106 -6.83 9.41 -1.00
C ILE A 106 -8.31 9.14 -1.26
N ASP A 107 -9.16 9.60 -0.37
CA ASP A 107 -10.61 9.60 -0.54
C ASP A 107 -11.05 11.02 -0.86
N ASP A 108 -11.16 11.34 -2.15
CA ASP A 108 -11.65 12.63 -2.61
C ASP A 108 -13.18 12.63 -2.61
N ARG A 109 -13.76 13.35 -1.65
CA ARG A 109 -15.22 13.48 -1.55
C ARG A 109 -15.79 14.54 -2.47
N ALA A 110 -14.95 15.36 -3.10
CA ALA A 110 -15.38 16.34 -4.08
C ALA A 110 -15.76 15.68 -5.41
N ASP A 111 -15.09 14.56 -5.75
CA ASP A 111 -15.44 13.71 -6.89
C ASP A 111 -15.87 12.31 -6.39
N PRO A 112 -17.15 12.16 -5.99
CA PRO A 112 -17.65 10.88 -5.57
C PRO A 112 -17.61 9.86 -6.70
N GLU A 113 -17.59 10.24 -7.98
CA GLU A 113 -17.58 9.29 -9.10
C GLU A 113 -16.19 8.68 -9.32
N ALA A 114 -15.11 9.43 -9.06
CA ALA A 114 -13.76 8.91 -9.06
C ALA A 114 -13.53 7.88 -7.93
N GLY A 115 -14.13 8.11 -6.76
CA GLY A 115 -13.92 7.26 -5.59
C GLY A 115 -12.47 7.32 -5.05
N PRO A 116 -12.12 6.49 -4.06
CA PRO A 116 -10.82 6.56 -3.44
C PRO A 116 -9.73 6.05 -4.39
N ALA A 117 -8.53 6.61 -4.29
CA ALA A 117 -7.36 6.17 -5.02
C ALA A 117 -6.23 5.80 -4.05
N ILE A 118 -5.35 4.88 -4.47
CA ILE A 118 -4.09 4.63 -3.80
C ILE A 118 -2.97 5.25 -4.63
N GLU A 119 -2.16 6.12 -4.03
CA GLU A 119 -0.96 6.68 -4.63
C GLU A 119 0.28 6.08 -3.98
N LEU A 120 1.25 5.68 -4.81
CA LEU A 120 2.58 5.29 -4.39
C LEU A 120 3.53 6.41 -4.76
N HIS A 121 4.25 6.95 -3.79
CA HIS A 121 5.30 7.93 -4.03
C HIS A 121 6.65 7.33 -3.71
N ASN A 122 7.69 7.80 -4.41
CA ASN A 122 9.05 7.47 -4.05
C ASN A 122 9.53 8.25 -2.81
N ARG A 123 10.75 7.96 -2.34
CA ARG A 123 11.35 8.68 -1.20
C ARG A 123 11.57 10.18 -1.43
N ALA A 124 11.59 10.64 -2.67
CA ALA A 124 11.66 12.06 -3.03
C ALA A 124 10.27 12.71 -3.12
N GLY A 125 9.18 11.96 -2.91
CA GLY A 125 7.80 12.43 -2.99
C GLY A 125 7.19 12.41 -4.40
N HIS A 126 7.93 11.97 -5.42
CA HIS A 126 7.39 11.85 -6.78
C HIS A 126 6.41 10.68 -6.87
N LEU A 127 5.25 10.89 -7.52
CA LEU A 127 4.27 9.85 -7.78
C LEU A 127 4.88 8.78 -8.71
N LEU A 128 4.85 7.53 -8.28
CA LEU A 128 5.27 6.35 -9.04
C LEU A 128 4.08 5.74 -9.78
N ALA A 129 2.98 5.56 -9.07
CA ALA A 129 1.76 4.97 -9.61
C ALA A 129 0.54 5.40 -8.80
N ARG A 130 -0.60 5.49 -9.47
CA ARG A 130 -1.91 5.68 -8.86
C ARG A 130 -2.85 4.54 -9.28
N LEU A 131 -3.55 3.95 -8.33
CA LEU A 131 -4.53 2.90 -8.55
C LEU A 131 -5.90 3.37 -8.09
N GLN A 132 -6.94 3.16 -8.90
CA GLN A 132 -8.31 3.53 -8.57
C GLN A 132 -9.32 2.53 -9.14
N GLY A 133 -10.54 2.54 -8.60
CA GLY A 133 -11.63 1.72 -9.13
C GLY A 133 -12.01 2.18 -10.54
N GLU A 134 -12.45 1.24 -11.38
CA GLU A 134 -13.03 1.62 -12.67
C GLU A 134 -14.38 2.36 -12.46
N PRO A 135 -14.57 3.57 -13.04
CA PRO A 135 -15.77 4.38 -12.80
C PRO A 135 -17.08 3.75 -13.28
N GLU A 136 -17.07 3.08 -14.45
CA GLU A 136 -18.31 2.79 -15.21
C GLU A 136 -18.95 1.42 -14.91
N SER A 137 -18.30 0.51 -14.18
CA SER A 137 -18.67 -0.92 -14.17
C SER A 137 -19.23 -1.44 -12.84
N GLY A 138 -19.60 -0.55 -11.91
CA GLY A 138 -19.89 -0.93 -10.52
C GLY A 138 -18.66 -1.50 -9.77
N ALA A 139 -17.50 -1.60 -10.45
CA ALA A 139 -16.22 -1.91 -9.84
C ALA A 139 -15.84 -0.84 -8.82
N ASN A 140 -16.14 0.44 -9.06
CA ASN A 140 -15.84 1.49 -8.09
C ASN A 140 -16.57 1.31 -6.74
N ALA A 141 -17.80 0.79 -6.74
CA ALA A 141 -18.51 0.50 -5.49
C ALA A 141 -17.83 -0.63 -4.70
N ARG A 142 -17.40 -1.70 -5.39
CA ARG A 142 -16.65 -2.81 -4.79
C ARG A 142 -15.26 -2.37 -4.33
N TRP A 143 -14.58 -1.54 -5.13
CA TRP A 143 -13.32 -0.89 -4.81
C TRP A 143 -13.43 -0.08 -3.52
N ARG A 144 -14.47 0.77 -3.38
CA ARG A 144 -14.75 1.50 -2.12
C ARG A 144 -14.92 0.56 -0.93
N GLY A 145 -15.60 -0.57 -1.10
CA GLY A 145 -15.75 -1.57 -0.03
C GLY A 145 -14.42 -2.19 0.42
N VAL A 146 -13.50 -2.42 -0.51
CA VAL A 146 -12.13 -2.87 -0.19
C VAL A 146 -11.33 -1.75 0.48
N MET A 147 -11.47 -0.52 0.01
CA MET A 147 -10.68 0.62 0.49
C MET A 147 -11.15 1.21 1.81
N GLY A 148 -12.45 1.16 2.10
CA GLY A 148 -13.05 1.71 3.33
C GLY A 148 -13.03 0.75 4.53
N GLY A 149 -12.75 -0.54 4.32
CA GLY A 149 -12.67 -1.51 5.40
C GLY A 149 -11.37 -1.36 6.20
N ARG A 150 -11.46 -1.00 7.49
CA ARG A 150 -10.39 -1.34 8.44
C ARG A 150 -10.18 -2.85 8.36
N GLY A 151 -8.92 -3.32 8.39
CA GLY A 151 -8.58 -4.74 8.42
C GLY A 151 -9.33 -5.50 9.52
N PRO A 152 -9.28 -6.85 9.53
CA PRO A 152 -10.05 -7.67 10.46
C PRO A 152 -9.86 -7.16 11.89
N GLN A 153 -10.93 -6.63 12.50
CA GLN A 153 -10.98 -6.51 13.94
C GLN A 153 -10.85 -7.94 14.46
N ALA A 154 -9.74 -8.22 15.16
CA ALA A 154 -9.61 -9.45 15.93
C ALA A 154 -10.88 -9.60 16.77
N ALA A 155 -11.72 -10.57 16.41
CA ALA A 155 -12.89 -10.92 17.16
C ALA A 155 -12.39 -11.49 18.49
N GLY A 156 -12.33 -10.63 19.52
CA GLY A 156 -12.21 -11.07 20.89
C GLY A 156 -13.43 -11.93 21.22
N ARG A 157 -13.19 -13.21 21.42
CA ARG A 157 -14.03 -14.11 22.21
C ARG A 157 -13.18 -14.64 23.36
#